data_AF-A0A1J3F3H7-F1
#
_entry.id   AF-A0A1J3F3H7-F1
#
_cell.length_a   1.000
_cell.length_b   1.000
_cell.length_c   1.000
_cell.angle_alpha   90.00
_cell.angle_beta   90.00
_cell.angle_gamma   90.00
#
_symmetry.space_group_name_H-M   'P 1'
#
loop_
_entity.id
_entity.type
_entity.pdbx_description
1 polymer ?
#
loop_
_entity_poly.entity_id
_entity_poly.type
_entity_poly.pdbx_seq_one_letter_code
_entity_poly.pdbx_strand_id
1 'polypeptide(L)'
;STVERLTNDGSLAGIDALLGCPLHLPSSKYFAAAGWESLTKRQREIFSLSIYYAANWIRELLNAFSSQLDERFGCISQATEKDVTTKLLKRLRNLVFLESLLGNL
;
A
#
# COMPACT_ATOMS: atom_id res chain seq x y z
N SER A 1 12.95 -0.60 -0.21
CA SER A 1 13.93 -0.81 -1.28
C SER A 1 15.31 -0.89 -0.66
N THR A 2 15.96 -2.05 -0.72
CA THR A 2 17.32 -2.22 -0.17
C THR A 2 18.35 -1.41 -0.94
N VAL A 3 18.24 -1.37 -2.28
CA VAL A 3 19.14 -0.63 -3.16
C VAL A 3 19.09 0.87 -2.86
N GLU A 4 17.90 1.47 -2.85
CA GLU A 4 17.72 2.91 -2.60
C GLU A 4 18.37 3.34 -1.28
N ARG A 5 18.22 2.54 -0.23
CA ARG A 5 18.81 2.83 1.08
C ARG A 5 20.32 2.75 1.05
N LEU A 6 20.90 1.77 0.36
CA LEU A 6 22.34 1.63 0.24
C LEU A 6 22.96 2.78 -0.56
N THR A 7 22.22 3.38 -1.49
CA THR A 7 22.71 4.48 -2.34
C THR A 7 22.43 5.87 -1.78
N ASN A 8 21.55 5.99 -0.78
CA ASN A 8 21.11 7.28 -0.23
C ASN A 8 21.18 7.33 1.31
N ASP A 9 22.20 6.75 1.92
CA ASP A 9 22.44 6.79 3.38
C ASP A 9 21.21 6.41 4.23
N GLY A 10 20.45 5.41 3.77
CA GLY A 10 19.23 4.94 4.42
C GLY A 10 17.96 5.74 4.10
N SER A 11 18.06 6.85 3.39
CA SER A 11 16.93 7.64 2.90
C SER A 11 16.16 6.92 1.79
N LEU A 12 14.85 7.16 1.73
CA LEU A 12 13.96 6.76 0.63
C LEU A 12 13.39 7.95 -0.14
N ALA A 13 13.98 9.14 -0.02
CA ALA A 13 13.48 10.36 -0.64
C ALA A 13 13.38 10.25 -2.18
N GLY A 14 14.25 9.49 -2.85
CA GLY A 14 14.20 9.30 -4.30
C GLY A 14 13.01 8.47 -4.80
N ILE A 15 12.31 7.78 -3.89
CA ILE A 15 11.15 6.94 -4.22
C ILE A 15 9.88 7.31 -3.41
N ASP A 16 9.86 8.48 -2.78
CA ASP A 16 8.78 8.93 -1.89
C ASP A 16 7.40 8.99 -2.57
N ALA A 17 7.37 9.22 -3.89
CA ALA A 17 6.17 9.20 -4.72
C ALA A 17 5.41 7.86 -4.60
N LEU A 18 6.08 6.74 -4.35
CA LEU A 18 5.44 5.44 -4.12
C LEU A 18 4.53 5.46 -2.90
N LEU A 19 4.87 6.25 -1.87
CA LEU A 19 4.05 6.39 -0.67
C LEU A 19 2.76 7.19 -0.96
N GLY A 20 2.78 8.07 -1.95
CA GLY A 20 1.67 8.94 -2.35
C GLY A 20 0.83 8.43 -3.54
N CYS A 21 1.31 7.49 -4.34
CA CYS A 21 0.67 7.13 -5.61
C CYS A 21 -0.67 6.37 -5.46
N PRO A 22 -1.65 6.59 -6.33
CA PRO A 22 -2.89 5.81 -6.33
C PRO A 22 -2.65 4.38 -6.82
N LEU A 23 -3.49 3.45 -6.38
CA LEU A 23 -3.56 2.09 -6.93
C LEU A 23 -4.79 1.95 -7.82
N HIS A 24 -4.61 1.47 -9.04
CA HIS A 24 -5.72 1.16 -9.93
C HIS A 24 -6.27 -0.23 -9.60
N LEU A 25 -7.39 -0.26 -8.88
CA LEU A 25 -8.04 -1.49 -8.44
C LEU A 25 -9.26 -1.82 -9.31
N PRO A 26 -9.71 -3.08 -9.29
CA PRO A 26 -11.03 -3.43 -9.82
C PRO A 26 -12.13 -2.53 -9.25
N SER A 27 -13.15 -2.27 -10.07
CA SER A 27 -14.26 -1.39 -9.67
C SER A 27 -14.97 -1.89 -8.42
N SER A 28 -15.26 -0.97 -7.50
CA SER A 28 -15.92 -1.27 -6.24
C SER A 28 -17.34 -1.84 -6.38
N LYS A 29 -17.97 -1.68 -7.55
CA LYS A 29 -19.28 -2.29 -7.85
C LYS A 29 -19.28 -3.82 -7.72
N TYR A 30 -18.11 -4.45 -7.88
CA TYR A 30 -17.94 -5.90 -7.76
C TYR A 30 -17.65 -6.36 -6.33
N PHE A 31 -17.49 -5.44 -5.35
CA PHE A 31 -17.41 -5.80 -3.93
C PHE A 31 -18.79 -6.17 -3.36
N ALA A 32 -19.88 -5.75 -3.99
CA ALA A 32 -21.23 -6.12 -3.59
C ALA A 32 -21.62 -7.50 -4.13
N ALA A 33 -22.45 -8.24 -3.39
CA ALA A 33 -22.86 -9.61 -3.74
C ALA A 33 -23.37 -9.74 -5.19
N ALA A 34 -24.29 -8.88 -5.61
CA ALA A 34 -24.82 -8.89 -6.98
C ALA A 34 -23.72 -8.66 -8.06
N GLY A 35 -22.76 -7.78 -7.76
CA GLY A 35 -21.62 -7.52 -8.63
C GLY A 35 -20.68 -8.72 -8.72
N TRP A 36 -20.35 -9.33 -7.58
CA TRP A 36 -19.53 -10.53 -7.50
C TRP A 36 -20.16 -11.73 -8.22
N GLU A 37 -21.46 -11.94 -8.03
CA GLU A 37 -22.20 -13.04 -8.64
C GLU A 37 -22.21 -12.95 -10.18
N SER A 38 -22.23 -11.73 -10.71
CA SER A 38 -22.18 -11.48 -12.16
C SER A 38 -20.86 -11.87 -12.83
N LEU A 39 -19.78 -12.04 -12.06
CA LEU A 39 -18.46 -12.37 -12.59
C LEU A 39 -18.36 -13.87 -12.91
N THR A 40 -17.72 -14.19 -14.03
CA THR A 40 -17.29 -15.55 -14.36
C THR A 40 -16.24 -16.05 -13.36
N LYS A 41 -16.05 -17.37 -13.25
CA LYS A 41 -15.02 -17.98 -12.40
C LYS A 41 -13.63 -17.36 -12.64
N ARG A 42 -13.25 -17.20 -13.91
CA ARG A 42 -11.94 -16.61 -14.26
C ARG A 42 -11.81 -15.15 -13.84
N GLN A 43 -12.88 -14.36 -13.96
CA GLN A 43 -12.88 -12.97 -13.51
C GLN A 43 -12.79 -12.87 -11.98
N ARG A 44 -13.46 -13.75 -11.25
CA ARG A 44 -13.35 -13.85 -9.78
C ARG A 44 -11.91 -14.16 -9.35
N GLU A 45 -11.27 -15.12 -9.99
CA GLU A 45 -9.85 -15.43 -9.74
C GLU A 45 -8.94 -14.21 -9.95
N ILE A 46 -9.09 -13.52 -11.09
CA ILE A 46 -8.29 -12.32 -11.41
C ILE A 46 -8.57 -11.22 -10.39
N PHE A 47 -9.81 -11.03 -9.99
CA PHE A 47 -10.22 -10.04 -9.00
C PHE A 47 -9.58 -10.32 -7.65
N SER A 48 -9.74 -11.53 -7.12
CA SER A 48 -9.15 -11.95 -5.83
C SER A 48 -7.62 -11.79 -5.84
N LEU A 49 -6.95 -12.22 -6.92
CA LEU A 49 -5.51 -12.04 -7.07
C LEU A 49 -5.11 -10.56 -7.12
N SER A 50 -5.90 -9.72 -7.80
CA SER A 50 -5.63 -8.28 -7.87
C SER A 50 -5.68 -7.63 -6.48
N ILE A 51 -6.69 -7.96 -5.67
CA ILE A 51 -6.80 -7.46 -4.29
C ILE A 51 -5.67 -8.02 -3.42
N TYR A 52 -5.34 -9.31 -3.58
CA TYR A 52 -4.23 -9.95 -2.85
C TYR A 52 -2.87 -9.29 -3.13
N TYR A 53 -2.54 -9.07 -4.41
CA TYR A 53 -1.30 -8.40 -4.80
C TYR A 53 -1.27 -6.95 -4.36
N ALA A 54 -2.40 -6.25 -4.41
CA ALA A 54 -2.50 -4.89 -3.88
C ALA A 54 -2.24 -4.84 -2.37
N ALA A 55 -2.84 -5.74 -1.59
CA ALA A 55 -2.60 -5.83 -0.15
C ALA A 55 -1.12 -6.11 0.16
N ASN A 56 -0.48 -7.04 -0.55
CA ASN A 56 0.95 -7.32 -0.41
C ASN A 56 1.83 -6.13 -0.78
N TRP A 57 1.52 -5.44 -1.87
CA TRP A 57 2.25 -4.22 -2.24
C TRP A 57 2.16 -3.15 -1.15
N ILE A 58 0.99 -2.96 -0.54
CA ILE A 58 0.83 -2.02 0.58
C ILE A 58 1.64 -2.49 1.81
N ARG A 59 1.65 -3.79 2.14
CA ARG A 59 2.49 -4.33 3.24
C ARG A 59 3.97 -4.02 3.01
N GLU A 60 4.48 -4.26 1.81
CA GLU A 60 5.87 -3.96 1.45
C GLU A 60 6.17 -2.45 1.50
N LEU A 61 5.22 -1.61 1.11
CA LEU A 61 5.35 -0.16 1.22
C LEU A 61 5.43 0.29 2.68
N LEU A 62 4.56 -0.24 3.55
CA LEU A 62 4.61 0.04 4.99
C LEU A 62 5.94 -0.44 5.59
N ASN A 63 6.37 -1.67 5.29
CA ASN A 63 7.65 -2.22 5.75
C ASN A 63 8.84 -1.37 5.28
N ALA A 64 8.80 -0.86 4.05
CA ALA A 64 9.89 -0.07 3.50
C ALA A 64 9.98 1.33 4.14
N PHE A 65 8.86 2.03 4.31
CA PHE A 65 8.83 3.44 4.70
C PHE A 65 8.69 3.67 6.21
N SER A 66 8.23 2.69 7.00
CA SER A 66 8.12 2.85 8.46
C SER A 66 9.48 3.08 9.12
N SER A 67 10.57 2.57 8.54
CA SER A 67 11.93 2.81 9.04
C SER A 67 12.39 4.25 8.86
N GLN A 68 11.74 5.05 7.99
CA GLN A 68 12.05 6.47 7.83
C GLN A 68 11.60 7.31 9.04
N LEU A 69 10.78 6.74 9.94
CA LEU A 69 10.37 7.38 11.18
C LEU A 69 11.32 7.08 12.36
N ASP A 70 12.31 6.22 12.16
CA ASP A 70 13.32 5.94 13.19
C ASP A 70 14.36 7.08 13.19
N GLU A 71 14.55 7.69 14.37
CA GLU A 71 15.48 8.82 14.61
C GLU A 71 16.92 8.52 14.15
N ARG A 72 17.28 7.25 13.98
CA ARG A 72 18.60 6.81 13.51
C ARG A 72 18.93 7.18 12.07
N PHE A 73 17.95 7.41 11.20
CA PHE A 73 18.18 7.67 9.76
C PHE A 73 18.27 9.16 9.39
N GLY A 74 18.39 10.03 10.40
CA GLY A 74 18.71 11.44 10.21
C GLY A 74 17.50 12.37 10.33
N CYS A 75 17.82 13.63 10.63
CA CYS A 75 16.90 14.72 10.93
C CYS A 75 16.03 15.09 9.71
N ILE A 76 15.03 14.26 9.38
CA ILE A 76 13.93 14.72 8.54
C ILE A 76 13.23 15.86 9.26
N SER A 77 12.86 16.90 8.51
CA SER A 77 12.11 18.00 9.10
C SER A 77 10.81 17.48 9.74
N GLN A 78 10.38 18.10 10.83
CA GLN A 78 9.11 17.75 11.50
C GLN A 78 7.92 17.75 10.52
N ALA A 79 7.97 18.59 9.49
CA ALA A 79 6.97 18.63 8.42
C ALA A 79 7.01 17.37 7.54
N THR A 80 8.21 16.92 7.16
CA THR A 80 8.41 15.70 6.37
C THR A 80 7.99 14.45 7.15
N GLU A 81 8.38 14.35 8.42
CA GLU A 81 7.99 13.24 9.30
C GLU A 81 6.46 13.13 9.44
N LYS A 82 5.80 14.28 9.66
CA LYS A 82 4.33 14.35 9.75
C LYS A 82 3.64 13.95 8.44
N ASP A 83 4.19 14.35 7.30
CA ASP A 83 3.68 13.97 5.98
C ASP A 83 3.83 12.46 5.73
N VAL A 84 5.02 11.90 5.98
CA VAL A 84 5.29 10.45 5.87
C VAL A 84 4.35 9.65 6.77
N THR A 85 4.21 10.05 8.03
CA THR A 85 3.28 9.43 9.00
C THR A 85 1.84 9.46 8.51
N THR A 86 1.39 10.62 8.00
CA THR A 86 0.04 10.76 7.46
C THR A 86 -0.22 9.83 6.28
N LYS A 87 0.75 9.72 5.36
CA LYS A 87 0.66 8.82 4.21
C LYS A 87 0.69 7.35 4.64
N LEU A 88 1.56 6.97 5.58
CA LEU A 88 1.61 5.61 6.15
C LEU A 88 0.28 5.21 6.77
N LEU A 89 -0.34 6.07 7.58
CA LEU A 89 -1.65 5.80 8.18
C LEU A 89 -2.75 5.63 7.13
N LYS A 90 -2.73 6.42 6.05
CA LYS A 90 -3.64 6.23 4.91
C LYS A 90 -3.43 4.87 4.25
N ARG A 91 -2.17 4.44 4.05
CA ARG A 91 -1.84 3.12 3.49
C ARG A 91 -2.27 1.98 4.41
N LEU A 92 -2.09 2.11 5.71
CA LEU A 92 -2.54 1.13 6.69
C LEU A 92 -4.06 0.95 6.65
N ARG A 93 -4.82 2.05 6.58
CA ARG A 93 -6.29 1.99 6.41
C ARG A 93 -6.68 1.27 5.12
N ASN A 94 -5.98 1.55 4.02
CA ASN A 94 -6.22 0.85 2.76
C ASN A 94 -5.92 -0.66 2.90
N LEU A 95 -4.84 -1.04 3.58
CA LEU A 95 -4.51 -2.44 3.83
C LEU A 95 -5.62 -3.16 4.59
N VAL A 96 -6.07 -2.58 5.72
CA VAL A 96 -7.17 -3.14 6.53
C VAL A 96 -8.43 -3.31 5.67
N PHE A 97 -8.75 -2.32 4.82
CA PHE A 97 -9.88 -2.42 3.91
C PHE A 97 -9.70 -3.57 2.90
N LEU A 98 -8.56 -3.68 2.22
CA LEU A 98 -8.31 -4.76 1.25
C LEU A 98 -8.30 -6.14 1.89
N GLU A 99 -7.75 -6.27 3.11
CA GLU A 99 -7.79 -7.52 3.88
C GLU A 99 -9.20 -7.91 4.25
N SER A 100 -10.04 -6.93 4.65
CA SER A 100 -11.46 -7.18 4.93
C SER A 100 -12.20 -7.65 3.69
N LEU A 101 -11.87 -7.13 2.49
CA LEU A 101 -12.46 -7.63 1.24
C LEU A 101 -12.05 -9.07 0.99
N LEU A 102 -10.75 -9.40 1.08
CA LEU A 102 -10.26 -10.77 0.87
C LEU A 102 -10.87 -11.79 1.84
N GLY A 103 -11.11 -11.40 3.09
CA GLY A 103 -11.76 -12.27 4.07
C GLY A 103 -13.24 -12.55 3.79
N ASN A 104 -13.88 -11.76 2.91
CA ASN A 104 -15.29 -11.87 2.54
C ASN A 104 -15.52 -12.37 1.09
N LEU A 105 -14.45 -12.67 0.34
CA LEU A 105 -14.50 -13.26 -1.02
C LEU A 105 -14.57 -14.78 -0.96
#